data_AF-A0A242AV97-F1
#
_entry.id   AF-A0A242AV97-F1
#
_cell.length_a   1.000
_cell.length_b   1.000
_cell.length_c   1.000
_cell.angle_alpha   90.00
_cell.angle_beta   90.00
_cell.angle_gamma   90.00
#
_symmetry.space_group_name_H-M   'P 1'
#
loop_
_entity.id
_entity.type
_entity.pdbx_description
1 polymer ?
#
loop_
_entity_poly.entity_id
_entity_poly.type
_entity_poly.pdbx_seq_one_letter_code
_entity_poly.pdbx_strand_id
1 'polypeptide(L)' 'MPYSIISDLEERPIEDFFKENKELLNQTKNYAWPIMYDSIQELVNKIKDADVHYQVLSSSYGMNGWVLAKRVEIIDLN' A
#
# COMPACT_ATOMS: atom_id res chain seq x y z
N MET A 1 -4.76 -14.99 -11.76
CA MET A 1 -4.98 -16.44 -11.63
C MET A 1 -6.46 -16.66 -11.38
N PRO A 2 -7.16 -17.51 -12.15
CA PRO A 2 -8.54 -17.85 -11.83
C PRO A 2 -8.60 -18.43 -10.40
N TYR A 3 -9.66 -18.10 -9.65
CA TYR A 3 -9.93 -18.55 -8.27
C TYR A 3 -9.04 -17.94 -7.16
N SER A 4 -8.31 -16.84 -7.40
CA SER A 4 -7.74 -16.08 -6.28
C SER A 4 -8.86 -15.36 -5.53
N ILE A 5 -8.90 -15.53 -4.22
CA ILE A 5 -9.89 -14.95 -3.31
C ILE A 5 -9.15 -13.93 -2.46
N ILE A 6 -9.67 -12.71 -2.36
CA ILE A 6 -9.24 -11.77 -1.33
C ILE A 6 -9.86 -12.25 -0.02
N SER A 7 -9.02 -12.72 0.88
CA SER A 7 -9.43 -13.27 2.17
C SER A 7 -9.65 -12.18 3.20
N ASP A 8 -8.83 -11.13 3.17
CA ASP A 8 -8.91 -10.03 4.13
C ASP A 8 -8.36 -8.72 3.54
N LEU A 9 -8.87 -7.61 4.07
CA LEU A 9 -8.41 -6.26 3.79
C LEU A 9 -8.37 -5.49 5.12
N GLU A 10 -7.17 -5.38 5.67
CA GLU A 10 -6.94 -4.80 6.98
C GLU A 10 -6.43 -3.37 6.87
N GLU A 11 -7.16 -2.41 7.45
CA GLU A 11 -6.65 -1.05 7.60
C GLU A 11 -5.69 -0.99 8.78
N ARG A 12 -4.48 -0.50 8.52
CA ARG A 12 -3.43 -0.32 9.53
C ARG A 12 -2.97 1.14 9.62
N PRO A 13 -2.36 1.56 10.74
CA PRO A 13 -1.72 2.86 10.83
C PRO A 13 -0.74 3.12 9.69
N ILE A 14 -0.74 4.33 9.14
CA ILE A 14 0.16 4.72 8.04
C ILE A 14 1.64 4.64 8.46
N GLU A 15 1.94 4.76 9.76
CA GLU A 15 3.27 4.57 10.32
C GLU A 15 3.80 3.15 10.07
N ASP A 16 2.92 2.14 10.12
CA ASP A 16 3.32 0.75 9.91
C ASP A 16 3.73 0.50 8.46
N PHE A 17 3.12 1.18 7.48
CA PHE A 17 3.56 1.14 6.08
C PHE A 17 5.06 1.47 5.96
N PHE A 18 5.51 2.57 6.57
CA PHE A 18 6.91 2.98 6.49
C PHE A 18 7.86 2.05 7.24
N LYS A 19 7.39 1.50 8.37
CA LYS A 19 8.17 0.57 9.18
C LYS A 19 8.36 -0.76 8.46
N GLU A 20 7.29 -1.33 7.93
CA GLU A 20 7.25 -2.64 7.26
C GLU A 20 7.95 -2.60 5.89
N ASN A 21 7.81 -1.50 5.14
CA ASN A 21 8.30 -1.40 3.77
C ASN A 21 9.60 -0.60 3.62
N LYS A 22 10.28 -0.25 4.72
CA LYS A 22 11.47 0.60 4.72
C LYS A 22 12.56 0.14 3.74
N GLU A 23 12.86 -1.16 3.73
CA GLU A 23 13.90 -1.71 2.86
C GLU A 23 13.52 -1.58 1.38
N LEU A 24 12.30 -2.01 1.03
CA LEU A 24 11.74 -1.88 -0.32
C LEU A 24 11.81 -0.42 -0.80
N LEU A 25 11.29 0.51 0.00
CA LEU A 25 11.26 1.95 -0.33
C LEU A 25 12.66 2.55 -0.54
N ASN A 26 13.69 2.02 0.11
CA ASN A 26 15.07 2.47 -0.12
C ASN A 26 15.68 1.88 -1.39
N GLN A 27 15.38 0.62 -1.71
CA GLN A 27 15.94 -0.11 -2.85
C GLN A 27 15.29 0.29 -4.18
N THR A 28 13.98 0.55 -4.19
CA THR A 28 13.20 0.71 -5.42
C THR A 28 12.95 2.16 -5.82
N LYS A 29 13.39 3.14 -5.04
CA LYS A 29 13.15 4.58 -5.32
C LYS A 29 13.55 5.03 -6.73
N ASN A 30 14.56 4.38 -7.32
CA ASN A 30 15.08 4.68 -8.66
C ASN A 30 14.55 3.73 -9.76
N TYR A 31 13.62 2.84 -9.43
CA TYR A 31 13.16 1.77 -10.32
C TYR A 31 11.64 1.75 -10.41
N ALA A 32 11.10 2.54 -11.35
CA ALA A 32 9.68 2.56 -11.72
C ALA A 32 8.70 2.74 -10.54
N TRP A 33 9.13 3.43 -9.48
CA TRP A 33 8.26 3.75 -8.37
C TRP A 33 7.18 4.75 -8.81
N PRO A 34 5.91 4.58 -8.41
CA PRO A 34 4.82 5.44 -8.86
C PRO A 34 4.90 6.89 -8.35
N ILE A 35 5.74 7.14 -7.33
CA ILE A 35 5.93 8.47 -6.73
C ILE A 35 7.43 8.80 -6.74
N MET A 36 7.79 9.94 -7.30
CA MET A 36 9.16 10.46 -7.26
C MET A 36 9.43 11.16 -5.91
N TYR A 37 10.56 10.87 -5.29
CA TYR A 37 11.05 11.50 -4.06
C TYR A 37 12.57 11.39 -3.96
N ASP A 38 13.21 12.41 -3.41
CA ASP A 38 14.67 12.48 -3.21
C ASP A 38 15.08 11.80 -1.89
N SER A 39 14.20 11.83 -0.89
CA SER A 39 14.42 11.23 0.42
C SER A 39 13.18 10.52 0.97
N ILE A 40 13.39 9.52 1.84
CA ILE A 40 12.28 8.84 2.53
C ILE A 40 11.42 9.83 3.34
N GLN A 41 12.03 10.85 3.93
CA GLN A 41 11.28 11.87 4.68
C GLN A 41 10.34 12.68 3.78
N GLU A 42 10.77 12.99 2.56
CA GLU A 42 9.91 13.65 1.57
C GLU A 42 8.74 12.75 1.18
N LEU A 43 8.98 11.45 0.96
CA LEU A 43 7.91 10.49 0.68
C LEU A 43 6.91 10.40 1.85
N VAL A 44 7.40 10.35 3.09
CA VAL A 44 6.56 10.33 4.30
C VAL A 44 5.65 11.54 4.33
N ASN A 45 6.18 12.73 4.09
CA ASN A 45 5.40 13.96 4.08
C ASN A 45 4.35 13.94 2.96
N LYS A 46 4.73 13.55 1.73
CA LYS A 46 3.80 13.45 0.60
C LYS A 46 2.63 12.52 0.87
N ILE A 47 2.90 11.36 1.48
CA ILE A 47 1.86 10.37 1.80
C ILE A 47 0.96 10.88 2.93
N LYS A 48 1.52 11.51 3.97
CA LYS A 48 0.73 12.09 5.07
C LYS A 48 -0.14 13.26 4.61
N ASP A 49 0.40 14.13 3.75
CA ASP A 49 -0.34 15.26 3.16
C ASP A 49 -1.43 14.80 2.19
N ALA A 50 -1.27 13.62 1.57
CA ALA A 50 -2.26 13.05 0.67
C ALA A 50 -3.49 12.47 1.39
N ASP A 51 -3.43 12.29 2.71
CA ASP A 51 -4.49 11.73 3.54
C ASP A 51 -5.00 10.38 3.00
N VAL A 52 -4.06 9.43 2.83
CA VAL A 52 -4.34 8.08 2.33
C VAL A 52 -4.30 7.06 3.46
N HIS A 53 -5.15 6.04 3.32
CA HIS A 53 -5.24 4.89 4.21
C HIS A 53 -4.30 3.77 3.75
N TYR A 54 -3.72 3.05 4.70
CA TYR A 54 -2.89 1.87 4.46
C TYR A 54 -3.70 0.60 4.63
N GLN A 55 -3.95 -0.09 3.52
CA GLN A 55 -4.68 -1.35 3.50
C GLN A 55 -3.74 -2.50 3.20
N VAL A 56 -3.70 -3.50 4.07
CA VAL A 56 -2.97 -4.75 3.86
C VAL A 56 -3.93 -5.78 3.29
N LEU A 57 -3.62 -6.26 2.10
CA LEU A 57 -4.44 -7.23 1.38
C LEU A 57 -3.86 -8.63 1.56
N SER A 58 -4.72 -9.53 2.04
CA SER A 58 -4.42 -10.96 2.11
C SER A 58 -5.28 -11.72 1.12
N SER A 59 -4.67 -12.64 0.39
CA SER A 59 -5.28 -13.41 -0.68
C SER A 59 -4.86 -14.88 -0.63
N SER A 60 -5.68 -15.75 -1.22
CA SER A 60 -5.33 -17.16 -1.34
C SER A 60 -4.10 -17.39 -2.22
N TYR A 61 -3.93 -16.61 -3.31
CA TYR A 61 -2.80 -16.72 -4.22
C TYR A 61 -2.40 -15.39 -4.87
N GLY A 62 -1.10 -15.10 -4.85
CA GLY A 62 -0.42 -14.17 -5.78
C GLY A 62 -0.72 -12.68 -5.64
N MET A 63 -1.67 -12.27 -4.78
CA MET A 63 -2.05 -10.86 -4.59
C MET A 63 -1.82 -10.34 -3.16
N ASN A 64 -1.04 -11.04 -2.34
CA ASN A 64 -0.67 -10.51 -1.02
C ASN A 64 0.15 -9.23 -1.18
N GLY A 65 -0.17 -8.20 -0.40
CA GLY A 65 0.52 -6.93 -0.48
C GLY A 65 -0.25 -5.83 0.21
N TRP A 66 -0.14 -4.62 -0.32
CA TRP A 66 -0.77 -3.45 0.27
C TRP A 66 -1.22 -2.43 -0.78
N VAL A 67 -2.15 -1.58 -0.38
CA VAL A 67 -2.68 -0.47 -1.15
C VAL A 67 -2.68 0.78 -0.28
N LEU A 68 -2.21 1.90 -0.85
CA LEU A 68 -2.44 3.23 -0.29
C LEU A 68 -3.57 3.90 -1.08
N ALA A 69 -4.67 4.23 -0.42
CA ALA A 69 -5.84 4.80 -1.09
C ALA A 69 -6.56 5.82 -0.21
N LYS A 70 -7.14 6.86 -0.83
CA LYS A 70 -7.97 7.86 -0.11
C LYS A 70 -9.30 7.32 0.40
N ARG A 71 -9.82 6.28 -0.27
CA ARG A 71 -11.10 5.66 0.07
C ARG A 71 -11.10 4.21 -0.38
N VAL A 72 -11.73 3.36 0.41
CA VAL A 72 -11.84 1.92 0.20
C VAL A 72 -13.30 1.55 0.40
N GLU A 73 -13.88 0.83 -0.55
CA GLU A 73 -15.28 0.42 -0.54
C GLU A 73 -15.38 -1.03 -0.98
N ILE A 74 -16.14 -1.83 -0.23
CA ILE A 74 -16.53 -3.18 -0.63
C ILE A 74 -17.93 -3.07 -1.22
N ILE A 75 -18.06 -3.40 -2.50
CA ILE A 75 -19.32 -3.33 -3.24
C ILE A 75 -19.82 -4.74 -3.53
N ASP A 76 -21.06 -5.01 -3.13
CA ASP A 76 -21.76 -6.21 -3.58
C ASP A 76 -22.48 -5.88 -4.90
N LEU A 77 -22.09 -6.58 -5.97
CA LEU A 77 -22.77 -6.51 -7.26
C LEU A 77 -23.94 -7.50 -7.22
N ASN A 78 -25.11 -7.01 -6.83
CA ASN A 78 -26.38 -7.73 -6.96
C ASN A 78 -26.79 -7.91 -8.42
#